data_AF-A0A3N5NUI2-F1
#
_entry.id   AF-A0A3N5NUI2-F1
#
_cell.length_a   1.000
_cell.length_b   1.000
_cell.length_c   1.000
_cell.angle_alpha   90.00
_cell.angle_beta   90.00
_cell.angle_gamma   90.00
#
_symmetry.space_group_name_H-M   'P 1'
#
loop_
_entity.id
_entity.type
_entity.pdbx_description
1 polymer ?
#
loop_
_entity_poly.entity_id
_entity_poly.type
_entity_poly.pdbx_seq_one_letter_code
_entity_poly.pdbx_strand_id
1 'polypeptide(L)'
;MASIKQRLRQGELVVGTFISEVRNPNVAYMLAQAGFDFFVLDNEHGSFSVETVSNMVAAARGSSVEVIVRIPEIRREAILKPLDAGAAGLLVPQVNTPEQAREV
;
A
#
# COMPACT_ATOMS: atom_id res chain seq x y z
N MET A 1 -15.58 5.92 -4.75
CA MET A 1 -15.00 5.32 -5.98
C MET A 1 -14.86 3.82 -5.75
N ALA A 2 -14.80 3.02 -6.81
CA ALA A 2 -14.49 1.59 -6.68
C ALA A 2 -13.04 1.42 -6.19
N SER A 3 -12.81 0.47 -5.29
CA SER A 3 -11.46 0.15 -4.80
C SER A 3 -10.57 -0.44 -5.89
N ILE A 4 -9.25 -0.38 -5.74
CA ILE A 4 -8.30 -1.03 -6.67
C ILE A 4 -8.64 -2.51 -6.87
N LYS A 5 -9.09 -3.21 -5.81
CA LYS A 5 -9.46 -4.63 -5.88
C LYS A 5 -10.64 -4.88 -6.81
N GLN A 6 -11.62 -3.99 -6.82
CA GLN A 6 -12.80 -4.10 -7.69
C GLN A 6 -12.41 -3.80 -9.15
N ARG A 7 -11.64 -2.74 -9.37
CA ARG A 7 -11.16 -2.32 -10.71
C ARG A 7 -10.28 -3.38 -11.36
N LEU A 8 -9.32 -3.95 -10.61
CA LEU A 8 -8.48 -5.06 -11.07
C LEU A 8 -9.30 -6.30 -11.47
N ARG A 9 -10.36 -6.63 -10.72
CA ARG A 9 -11.27 -7.75 -11.07
C ARG A 9 -12.08 -7.49 -12.34
N GLN A 10 -12.26 -6.23 -12.71
CA GLN A 10 -12.95 -5.82 -13.94
C GLN A 10 -11.98 -5.73 -15.13
N GLY A 11 -10.69 -6.01 -14.94
CA GLY A 11 -9.67 -5.90 -15.98
C GLY A 11 -9.27 -4.46 -16.30
N GLU A 12 -9.61 -3.50 -15.43
CA GLU A 12 -9.20 -2.11 -15.60
C GLU A 12 -7.70 -1.93 -15.36
N LEU A 13 -7.09 -1.01 -16.11
CA LEU A 13 -5.75 -0.53 -15.82
C LEU A 13 -5.78 0.32 -14.53
N VAL A 14 -4.89 -0.01 -13.59
CA VAL A 14 -4.58 0.80 -12.42
C VAL A 14 -3.10 1.14 -12.41
N VAL A 15 -2.77 2.41 -12.25
CA VAL A 15 -1.40 2.93 -12.32
C VAL A 15 -0.97 3.41 -10.93
N GLY A 16 0.21 2.95 -10.49
CA GLY A 16 0.78 3.33 -9.21
C GLY A 16 2.29 3.51 -9.25
N THR A 17 2.85 4.00 -8.15
CA THR A 17 4.28 4.23 -7.97
C THR A 17 4.78 3.74 -6.60
N PHE A 18 6.10 3.62 -6.44
CA PHE A 18 6.73 3.31 -5.16
C PHE A 18 7.11 4.57 -4.39
N ILE A 19 7.00 4.50 -3.06
CA ILE A 19 7.50 5.49 -2.11
C ILE A 19 8.40 4.79 -1.11
N SER A 20 9.72 5.00 -1.22
CA SER A 20 10.72 4.39 -0.33
C SER A 20 11.40 5.39 0.61
N GLU A 21 11.43 6.68 0.27
CA GLU A 21 12.19 7.70 1.04
C GLU A 21 11.34 8.86 1.57
N VAL A 22 10.23 9.18 0.90
CA VAL A 22 9.40 10.35 1.24
C VAL A 22 8.49 10.00 2.41
N ARG A 23 8.63 10.73 3.52
CA ARG A 23 7.85 10.54 4.77
C ARG A 23 6.78 11.59 5.00
N ASN A 24 6.66 12.57 4.10
CA ASN A 24 5.63 13.60 4.21
C ASN A 24 4.28 13.04 3.69
N PRO A 25 3.23 12.95 4.53
CA PRO A 25 1.93 12.42 4.13
C PRO A 25 1.26 13.19 2.98
N ASN A 26 1.62 14.46 2.78
CA ASN A 26 1.08 15.28 1.67
C ASN A 26 1.44 14.72 0.28
N VAL A 27 2.41 13.79 0.19
CA VAL A 27 2.70 13.08 -1.05
C VAL A 27 1.46 12.35 -1.59
N ALA A 28 0.55 11.89 -0.72
CA ALA A 28 -0.70 11.27 -1.15
C ALA A 28 -1.56 12.23 -1.99
N TYR A 29 -1.72 13.48 -1.55
CA TYR A 29 -2.45 14.50 -2.31
C TYR A 29 -1.77 14.83 -3.63
N MET A 30 -0.43 14.92 -3.63
CA MET A 30 0.33 15.17 -4.86
C MET A 30 0.13 14.05 -5.89
N LEU A 31 0.18 12.80 -5.45
CA LEU A 31 -0.03 11.63 -6.32
C LEU A 31 -1.47 11.53 -6.82
N ALA A 32 -2.46 11.82 -5.97
CA ALA A 32 -3.85 11.89 -6.39
C ALA A 32 -4.07 12.95 -7.49
N GLN A 33 -3.49 14.15 -7.33
CA GLN A 33 -3.57 15.20 -8.36
C GLN A 33 -2.79 14.85 -9.63
N ALA A 34 -1.71 14.08 -9.52
CA ALA A 34 -0.96 13.56 -10.66
C ALA A 34 -1.69 12.42 -11.40
N GLY A 35 -2.85 11.96 -10.90
CA GLY A 35 -3.67 10.95 -11.54
C GLY A 35 -3.27 9.51 -11.25
N PHE A 36 -2.49 9.26 -10.18
CA PHE A 36 -2.21 7.90 -9.72
C PHE A 36 -3.42 7.29 -9.01
N ASP A 37 -3.61 5.99 -9.20
CA ASP A 37 -4.66 5.20 -8.55
C ASP A 37 -4.22 4.68 -7.18
N PHE A 38 -2.93 4.38 -7.03
CA PHE A 38 -2.35 3.94 -5.77
C PHE A 38 -0.87 4.28 -5.64
N PHE A 39 -0.32 4.13 -4.45
CA PHE A 39 1.12 4.00 -4.26
C PHE A 39 1.48 2.86 -3.32
N VAL A 40 2.68 2.32 -3.51
CA VAL A 40 3.27 1.31 -2.64
C VAL A 40 4.20 2.01 -1.65
N LEU A 41 3.84 1.96 -0.38
CA LEU A 41 4.74 2.35 0.70
C LEU A 41 5.69 1.18 0.99
N ASP A 42 6.98 1.39 0.76
CA ASP A 42 7.97 0.33 0.82
C ASP A 42 8.51 0.12 2.25
N ASN A 43 7.90 -0.78 3.01
CA ASN A 43 8.39 -1.16 4.34
C ASN A 43 9.39 -2.34 4.32
N GLU A 44 9.79 -2.85 3.14
CA GLU A 44 10.83 -3.89 3.04
C GLU A 44 12.23 -3.27 2.97
N HIS A 45 12.39 -2.16 2.25
CA HIS A 45 13.68 -1.44 2.16
C HIS A 45 13.61 -0.01 2.69
N GLY A 46 12.43 0.60 2.75
CA GLY A 46 12.23 1.90 3.38
C GLY A 46 12.18 1.80 4.90
N SER A 47 12.56 2.90 5.57
CA SER A 47 12.50 3.01 7.02
C SER A 47 11.25 3.80 7.45
N PHE A 48 10.10 3.13 7.45
CA PHE A 48 8.82 3.69 7.87
C PHE A 48 8.34 3.04 9.16
N SER A 49 7.98 3.87 10.14
CA SER A 49 7.29 3.39 11.35
C SER A 49 5.83 3.09 11.04
N VAL A 50 5.18 2.32 11.93
CA VAL A 50 3.73 2.05 11.86
C VAL A 50 2.92 3.35 11.92
N GLU A 51 3.39 4.33 12.71
CA GLU A 51 2.82 5.67 12.75
C GLU A 51 2.92 6.37 11.39
N THR A 52 4.07 6.26 10.71
CA THR A 52 4.23 6.85 9.37
C THR A 52 3.28 6.20 8.36
N VAL A 53 3.12 4.88 8.41
CA VAL A 53 2.14 4.15 7.59
C VAL A 53 0.73 4.68 7.87
N SER A 54 0.35 4.79 9.15
CA SER A 54 -0.98 5.28 9.54
C SER A 54 -1.23 6.71 9.07
N ASN A 55 -0.24 7.60 9.18
CA ASN A 55 -0.31 8.97 8.70
C ASN A 55 -0.44 9.05 7.17
N MET A 56 0.31 8.23 6.43
CA MET A 56 0.21 8.12 4.96
C MET A 56 -1.18 7.65 4.53
N VAL A 57 -1.69 6.60 5.18
CA VAL A 57 -3.04 6.07 4.93
C VAL A 57 -4.09 7.14 5.25
N ALA A 58 -3.98 7.81 6.40
CA ALA A 58 -4.92 8.85 6.80
C ALA A 58 -4.94 10.03 5.81
N ALA A 59 -3.78 10.46 5.29
CA ALA A 59 -3.70 11.52 4.29
C ALA A 59 -4.28 11.10 2.93
N ALA A 60 -4.15 9.82 2.54
CA ALA A 60 -4.75 9.30 1.34
C ALA A 60 -6.29 9.16 1.43
N ARG A 61 -6.84 9.02 2.64
CA ARG A 61 -8.30 8.92 2.84
C ARG A 61 -9.02 10.16 2.30
N GLY A 62 -10.07 9.91 1.54
CA GLY A 62 -10.86 10.97 0.90
C GLY A 62 -10.24 11.53 -0.39
N SER A 63 -9.05 11.05 -0.79
CA SER A 63 -8.48 11.30 -2.11
C SER A 63 -8.81 10.16 -3.09
N SER A 64 -8.34 10.29 -4.35
CA SER A 64 -8.47 9.24 -5.37
C SER A 64 -7.34 8.21 -5.35
N VAL A 65 -6.34 8.35 -4.47
CA VAL A 65 -5.20 7.43 -4.39
C VAL A 65 -5.35 6.48 -3.20
N GLU A 66 -5.14 5.19 -3.42
CA GLU A 66 -5.12 4.17 -2.37
C GLU A 66 -3.68 3.82 -1.94
N VAL A 67 -3.51 3.30 -0.71
CA VAL A 67 -2.18 2.92 -0.18
C VAL A 67 -2.04 1.41 -0.11
N ILE A 68 -1.07 0.87 -0.84
CA ILE A 68 -0.60 -0.50 -0.68
C ILE A 68 0.67 -0.46 0.17
N VAL A 69 0.85 -1.40 1.09
CA VAL A 69 2.09 -1.49 1.89
C VAL A 69 2.87 -2.72 1.47
N ARG A 70 4.12 -2.54 1.04
CA ARG A 70 5.04 -3.67 0.86
C ARG A 70 5.59 -4.07 2.22
N ILE A 71 5.19 -5.24 2.70
CA ILE A 71 5.64 -5.76 4.00
C ILE A 71 7.05 -6.34 3.88
N PRO A 72 7.87 -6.35 4.95
CA PRO A 72 9.22 -6.91 4.88
C PRO A 72 9.24 -8.45 4.75
N GLU A 73 8.22 -9.14 5.29
CA GLU A 73 8.16 -10.60 5.37
C GLU A 73 6.73 -11.05 5.75
N ILE A 74 6.42 -12.33 5.54
CA ILE A 74 5.16 -12.95 6.00
C ILE A 74 5.25 -13.19 7.51
N ARG A 75 4.91 -12.17 8.29
CA ARG A 75 4.83 -12.23 9.75
C ARG A 75 3.56 -11.54 10.24
N ARG A 76 2.89 -12.13 11.23
CA ARG A 76 1.60 -11.66 11.77
C ARG A 76 1.58 -10.13 12.01
N GLU A 77 2.58 -9.59 12.68
CA GLU A 77 2.67 -8.16 12.98
C GLU A 77 2.81 -7.30 11.71
N ALA A 78 3.65 -7.74 10.78
CA ALA A 78 3.91 -7.04 9.52
C ALA A 78 2.68 -7.01 8.60
N ILE A 79 1.81 -8.02 8.70
CA ILE A 79 0.53 -8.10 7.99
C ILE A 79 -0.54 -7.26 8.69
N LEU A 80 -0.75 -7.49 10.00
CA LEU A 80 -1.89 -6.90 10.71
C LEU A 80 -1.74 -5.39 10.90
N LYS A 81 -0.54 -4.88 11.23
CA LYS A 81 -0.39 -3.45 11.53
C LYS A 81 -0.72 -2.53 10.34
N PRO A 82 -0.26 -2.78 9.10
CA PRO A 82 -0.69 -2.00 7.96
C PRO A 82 -2.19 -2.12 7.65
N LEU A 83 -2.77 -3.32 7.83
CA LEU A 83 -4.21 -3.54 7.61
C LEU A 83 -5.06 -2.80 8.66
N ASP A 84 -4.68 -2.85 9.94
CA ASP A 84 -5.33 -2.11 11.03
C ASP A 84 -5.18 -0.59 10.84
N ALA A 85 -4.06 -0.13 10.26
CA ALA A 85 -3.87 1.26 9.86
C ALA A 85 -4.80 1.68 8.69
N GLY A 86 -5.35 0.71 7.95
CA GLY A 86 -6.29 0.92 6.86
C GLY A 86 -5.66 0.89 5.46
N ALA A 87 -4.52 0.23 5.28
CA ALA A 87 -3.97 -0.02 3.95
C ALA A 87 -5.00 -0.75 3.07
N ALA A 88 -5.10 -0.35 1.80
CA ALA A 88 -6.02 -0.95 0.83
C ALA A 88 -5.59 -2.38 0.42
N GLY A 89 -4.30 -2.69 0.58
CA GLY A 89 -3.75 -4.01 0.31
C GLY A 89 -2.28 -4.11 0.74
N LEU A 90 -1.74 -5.32 0.61
CA LEU A 90 -0.34 -5.64 0.90
C LEU A 90 0.37 -6.09 -0.38
N LEU A 91 1.63 -5.71 -0.53
CA LEU A 91 2.56 -6.34 -1.47
C LEU A 91 3.48 -7.24 -0.64
N VAL A 92 3.39 -8.55 -0.88
CA VAL A 92 4.19 -9.54 -0.16
C VAL A 92 5.44 -9.87 -0.97
N PRO A 93 6.66 -9.67 -0.44
CA PRO A 93 7.88 -9.92 -1.18
C PRO A 93 8.20 -11.42 -1.25
N GLN A 94 8.95 -11.80 -2.28
CA GLN A 94 9.57 -13.12 -2.41
C GLN A 94 8.63 -14.33 -2.22
N VAL A 95 7.38 -14.22 -2.66
CA VAL A 95 6.45 -15.36 -2.72
C VAL A 95 6.84 -16.27 -3.88
N ASN A 96 7.55 -17.34 -3.57
CA ASN A 96 8.12 -18.29 -4.52
C ASN A 96 7.35 -19.61 -4.61
N THR A 97 6.45 -19.88 -3.65
CA THR A 97 5.63 -21.11 -3.64
C THR A 97 4.14 -20.81 -3.42
N PRO A 98 3.23 -21.69 -3.91
CA PRO A 98 1.80 -21.60 -3.60
C PRO A 98 1.49 -21.66 -2.10
N GLU A 99 2.29 -22.39 -1.33
CA GLU A 99 2.13 -22.52 0.12
C GLU A 99 2.36 -21.18 0.82
N GLN A 100 3.44 -20.46 0.45
CA GLN A 100 3.69 -19.11 0.95
C GLN A 100 2.54 -18.15 0.63
N ALA A 101 1.94 -18.26 -0.57
CA ALA A 101 0.80 -17.44 -0.93
C ALA A 101 -0.46 -17.73 -0.09
N ARG A 102 -0.62 -18.96 0.43
CA ARG A 102 -1.74 -19.35 1.31
C ARG A 102 -1.55 -18.93 2.77
N GLU A 103 -0.33 -18.56 3.17
CA GLU A 103 0.00 -18.11 4.53
C GLU A 103 -0.31 -16.61 4.76
N VAL A 104 -0.58 -15.87 3.69
CA VAL A 104 -0.95 -14.44 3.68
C VAL A 104 -2.44 -14.26 3.90
#